data_AF-A0A3N6A1G9-F1
#
_entry.id   AF-A0A3N6A1G9-F1
#
_cell.length_a   1.000
_cell.length_b   1.000
_cell.length_c   1.000
_cell.angle_alpha   90.00
_cell.angle_beta   90.00
_cell.angle_gamma   90.00
#
_symmetry.space_group_name_H-M   'P 1'
#
loop_
_entity.id
_entity.type
_entity.pdbx_description
1 polymer ?
#
loop_
_entity_poly.entity_id
_entity_poly.type
_entity_poly.pdbx_seq_one_letter_code
_entity_poly.pdbx_strand_id
1 'polypeptide(L)'
;MIQTTIEKTTYQGWQDCYRVSNGLIEFIATSQVGPRIVHLSIQGGRNLFHVYPDTAGQVSGETWNIFGGHRLWHSPEEKVRTYETDNCPIDVEEITNGLFLGQPVEPLSRVRKMMEISMQPSRAQVHVVHRLKNQGVW
;
A
#
# COMPACT_ATOMS: atom_id res chain seq x y z
N MET A 1 13.88 20.42 13.14
CA MET A 1 13.39 19.03 12.98
C MET A 1 12.64 18.99 11.66
N ILE A 2 12.94 18.04 10.78
CA ILE A 2 12.17 17.91 9.54
C ILE A 2 10.83 17.26 9.91
N GLN A 3 9.74 17.90 9.51
CA GLN A 3 8.40 17.43 9.80
C GLN A 3 7.93 16.52 8.67
N THR A 4 7.36 15.37 9.01
CA THR A 4 6.71 14.51 8.03
C THR A 4 5.49 15.23 7.44
N THR A 5 5.42 15.34 6.13
CA THR A 5 4.27 15.87 5.41
C THR A 5 3.46 14.72 4.83
N ILE A 6 2.14 14.83 4.91
CA ILE A 6 1.20 13.91 4.29
C ILE A 6 0.28 14.77 3.41
N GLU A 7 0.20 14.43 2.13
CA GLU A 7 -0.67 15.14 1.19
C GLU A 7 -1.41 14.16 0.27
N LYS A 8 -2.64 14.52 -0.08
CA LYS A 8 -3.39 13.83 -1.13
C LYS A 8 -2.79 14.15 -2.49
N THR A 9 -2.71 13.15 -3.35
CA THR A 9 -2.14 13.29 -4.70
C THR A 9 -2.74 12.28 -5.67
N THR A 10 -2.38 12.40 -6.94
CA THR A 10 -2.62 11.37 -7.96
C THR A 10 -1.30 10.73 -8.36
N TYR A 11 -1.32 9.46 -8.75
CA TYR A 11 -0.10 8.75 -9.15
C TYR A 11 -0.39 7.67 -10.19
N GLN A 12 0.23 7.79 -11.37
CA GLN A 12 0.16 6.80 -12.46
C GLN A 12 -1.26 6.27 -12.74
N GLY A 13 -2.24 7.17 -12.81
CA GLY A 13 -3.64 6.86 -13.10
C GLY A 13 -4.53 6.65 -11.87
N TRP A 14 -3.95 6.32 -10.69
CA TRP A 14 -4.72 6.33 -9.44
C TRP A 14 -4.99 7.77 -9.00
N GLN A 15 -6.26 8.05 -8.77
CA GLN A 15 -6.80 9.37 -8.44
C GLN A 15 -6.78 9.67 -6.95
N ASP A 16 -6.76 8.63 -6.10
CA ASP A 16 -6.73 8.80 -4.64
C ASP A 16 -5.48 8.11 -4.05
N CYS A 17 -4.45 8.92 -3.88
CA CYS A 17 -3.17 8.52 -3.29
C CYS A 17 -2.76 9.48 -2.18
N TYR A 18 -1.86 9.00 -1.34
CA TYR A 18 -1.23 9.75 -0.26
C TYR A 18 0.27 9.74 -0.49
N ARG A 19 0.84 10.94 -0.68
CA ARG A 19 2.30 11.14 -0.68
C ARG A 19 2.72 11.49 0.74
N VAL A 20 3.69 10.76 1.24
CA VAL A 20 4.30 11.01 2.56
C VAL A 20 5.78 11.25 2.37
N SER A 21 6.30 12.34 2.92
CA SER A 21 7.73 12.68 2.84
C SER A 21 8.24 13.24 4.16
N ASN A 22 9.48 12.94 4.50
CA ASN A 22 10.23 13.60 5.57
C ASN A 22 11.36 14.51 5.01
N GLY A 23 11.26 14.91 3.74
CA GLY A 23 12.25 15.72 3.03
C GLY A 23 13.52 14.97 2.61
N LEU A 24 13.71 13.71 3.05
CA LEU A 24 14.86 12.87 2.68
C LEU A 24 14.43 11.63 1.88
N ILE A 25 13.28 11.06 2.22
CA ILE A 25 12.64 9.92 1.55
C ILE A 25 11.15 10.21 1.40
N GLU A 26 10.56 9.69 0.33
CA GLU A 26 9.15 9.79 0.01
C GLU A 26 8.57 8.42 -0.31
N PHE A 27 7.35 8.15 0.13
CA PHE A 27 6.55 7.05 -0.40
C PHE A 27 5.17 7.53 -0.86
N ILE A 28 4.56 6.79 -1.79
CA ILE A 28 3.17 6.99 -2.20
C ILE A 28 2.40 5.69 -2.00
N ALA A 29 1.27 5.78 -1.32
CA ALA A 29 0.29 4.70 -1.17
C ALA A 29 -1.03 5.11 -1.84
N THR A 30 -1.76 4.15 -2.41
CA THR A 30 -3.10 4.38 -2.97
C THR A 30 -4.17 3.84 -2.01
N SER A 31 -5.32 4.53 -1.92
CA SER A 31 -6.50 4.04 -1.20
C SER A 31 -7.43 3.20 -2.10
N GLN A 32 -7.14 3.09 -3.40
CA GLN A 32 -8.08 2.53 -4.37
C GLN A 32 -7.92 1.02 -4.59
N VAL A 33 -6.75 0.47 -4.25
CA VAL A 33 -6.40 -0.96 -4.31
C VAL A 33 -5.39 -1.30 -3.20
N GLY A 34 -5.28 -2.56 -2.80
CA GLY A 34 -4.22 -3.02 -1.90
C GLY A 34 -4.71 -3.56 -0.55
N PRO A 35 -3.89 -3.45 0.53
CA PRO A 35 -2.93 -2.39 0.87
C PRO A 35 -1.59 -2.46 0.13
N ARG A 36 -1.09 -1.30 -0.32
CA ARG A 36 0.10 -1.21 -1.20
C ARG A 36 0.84 0.12 -1.12
N ILE A 37 2.16 0.07 -1.22
CA ILE A 37 3.02 1.22 -1.51
C ILE A 37 3.40 1.17 -2.99
N VAL A 38 2.98 2.16 -3.78
CA VAL A 38 3.19 2.19 -5.24
C VAL A 38 4.44 3.01 -5.64
N HIS A 39 4.99 3.79 -4.71
CA HIS A 39 6.22 4.54 -4.90
C HIS A 39 7.07 4.54 -3.64
N LEU A 40 8.38 4.39 -3.78
CA LEU A 40 9.36 4.72 -2.75
C LEU A 40 10.59 5.32 -3.42
N SER A 41 11.07 6.47 -2.95
CA SER A 41 12.27 7.11 -3.47
C SER A 41 12.96 7.96 -2.41
N ILE A 42 14.26 8.19 -2.57
CA ILE A 42 14.90 9.35 -1.94
C ILE A 42 14.27 10.63 -2.50
N GLN A 43 14.29 11.73 -1.75
CA GLN A 43 13.67 12.99 -2.18
C GLN A 43 14.11 13.39 -3.61
N GLY A 44 13.15 13.57 -4.52
CA GLY A 44 13.39 13.91 -5.93
C GLY A 44 13.99 12.79 -6.79
N GLY A 45 14.15 11.59 -6.23
CA GLY A 45 14.68 10.42 -6.92
C GLY A 45 13.62 9.68 -7.74
N ARG A 46 14.10 8.67 -8.50
CA ARG A 46 13.21 7.73 -9.19
C ARG A 46 12.56 6.75 -8.22
N ASN A 47 11.39 6.22 -8.59
CA ASN A 47 10.78 5.11 -7.88
C ASN A 47 11.73 3.90 -7.82
N LEU A 48 11.90 3.34 -6.63
CA LEU A 48 12.67 2.13 -6.38
C LEU A 48 11.85 0.86 -6.67
N PHE A 49 10.52 0.96 -6.66
CA PHE A 49 9.64 -0.13 -7.06
C PHE A 49 9.33 -0.11 -8.55
N HIS A 50 9.01 -1.28 -9.10
CA HIS A 50 8.41 -1.41 -10.42
C HIS A 50 6.89 -1.36 -10.30
N VAL A 51 6.23 -0.51 -11.09
CA VAL A 51 4.77 -0.46 -11.26
C VAL A 51 4.48 -0.85 -12.70
N TYR A 52 3.60 -1.82 -12.92
CA TYR A 52 3.32 -2.35 -14.26
C TYR A 52 2.44 -1.37 -15.04
N PRO A 53 2.91 -0.79 -16.16
CA PRO A 53 2.16 0.24 -16.88
C PRO A 53 0.77 -0.20 -17.32
N ASP A 54 0.63 -1.45 -17.75
CA ASP A 54 -0.63 -2.00 -18.29
C ASP A 54 -1.74 -2.10 -17.24
N THR A 55 -1.40 -2.10 -15.95
CA THR A 55 -2.37 -2.23 -14.85
C THR A 55 -2.40 -1.01 -13.91
N ALA A 56 -1.45 -0.09 -14.06
CA ALA A 56 -1.38 1.13 -13.27
C ALA A 56 -2.67 1.96 -13.40
N GLY A 57 -3.21 2.43 -12.27
CA GLY A 57 -4.43 3.23 -12.22
C GLY A 57 -5.74 2.45 -12.33
N GLN A 58 -5.70 1.13 -12.53
CA GLN A 58 -6.91 0.31 -12.49
C GLN A 58 -7.37 0.08 -11.05
N VAL A 59 -8.69 0.04 -10.84
CA VAL A 59 -9.33 0.03 -9.51
C VAL A 59 -10.49 -0.97 -9.40
N SER A 60 -10.71 -1.78 -10.42
CA SER A 60 -11.79 -2.76 -10.48
C SER A 60 -11.44 -3.88 -11.45
N GLY A 61 -12.12 -5.01 -11.30
CA GLY A 61 -11.94 -6.20 -12.14
C GLY A 61 -12.06 -7.47 -11.32
N GLU A 62 -12.58 -8.52 -11.96
CA GLU A 62 -12.77 -9.84 -11.34
C GLU A 62 -11.47 -10.65 -11.27
N THR A 63 -10.44 -10.22 -11.98
CA THR A 63 -9.14 -10.88 -12.03
C THR A 63 -8.12 -10.18 -11.16
N TRP A 64 -7.27 -10.97 -10.52
CA TRP A 64 -6.10 -10.48 -9.82
C TRP A 64 -5.16 -9.74 -10.77
N ASN A 65 -4.68 -8.57 -10.36
CA ASN A 65 -3.78 -7.73 -11.15
C ASN A 65 -2.43 -7.54 -10.44
N ILE A 66 -1.36 -7.64 -11.23
CA ILE A 66 0.01 -7.37 -10.77
C ILE A 66 0.35 -5.88 -10.91
N PHE A 67 -0.23 -5.03 -10.06
CA PHE A 67 0.04 -3.57 -10.12
C PHE A 67 1.51 -3.20 -9.89
N GLY A 68 2.32 -4.06 -9.25
CA GLY A 68 3.68 -3.75 -8.82
C GLY A 68 3.74 -3.01 -7.47
N GLY A 69 4.84 -2.35 -7.14
CA GLY A 69 5.01 -1.77 -5.80
C GLY A 69 5.27 -2.79 -4.71
N HIS A 70 5.11 -2.37 -3.46
CA HIS A 70 5.20 -3.21 -2.27
C HIS A 70 3.79 -3.62 -1.79
N ARG A 71 3.48 -4.91 -1.87
CA ARG A 71 2.20 -5.52 -1.49
C ARG A 71 2.41 -6.55 -0.38
N LEU A 72 1.44 -6.69 0.51
CA LEU A 72 1.39 -7.79 1.48
C LEU A 72 0.84 -9.09 0.87
N TRP A 73 1.59 -10.18 1.02
CA TRP A 73 1.20 -11.54 0.65
C TRP A 73 1.12 -12.42 1.90
N HIS A 74 0.17 -13.36 1.97
CA HIS A 74 0.11 -14.33 3.06
C HIS A 74 0.61 -15.70 2.58
N SER A 75 1.31 -16.44 3.43
CA SER A 75 1.86 -17.77 3.13
C SER A 75 1.03 -18.89 3.77
N PRO A 76 1.16 -20.15 3.28
CA PRO A 76 1.81 -20.55 2.03
C PRO A 76 1.05 -20.05 0.79
N GLU A 77 1.77 -19.93 -0.33
CA GLU A 77 1.16 -19.59 -1.62
C GLU A 77 0.22 -20.71 -2.09
N GLU A 78 -1.01 -20.34 -2.44
CA GLU A 78 -2.03 -21.26 -2.94
C GLU A 78 -2.97 -20.47 -3.85
N LYS A 79 -3.17 -20.94 -5.08
CA LYS A 79 -3.80 -20.17 -6.15
C LYS A 79 -5.21 -19.68 -5.80
N VAL A 80 -6.01 -20.49 -5.11
CA VAL A 80 -7.39 -20.15 -4.77
C VAL A 80 -7.44 -19.08 -3.67
N ARG A 81 -6.60 -19.18 -2.64
CA ARG A 81 -6.62 -18.29 -1.47
C ARG A 81 -5.73 -17.06 -1.57
N THR A 82 -4.53 -17.17 -2.16
CA THR A 82 -3.54 -16.09 -2.14
C THR A 82 -3.66 -15.10 -3.30
N TYR A 83 -4.35 -15.49 -4.37
CA TYR A 83 -4.64 -14.65 -5.54
C TYR A 83 -6.03 -14.00 -5.48
N GLU A 84 -6.65 -13.96 -4.30
CA GLU A 84 -7.86 -13.17 -4.10
C GLU A 84 -7.60 -11.69 -4.45
N THR A 85 -8.55 -11.07 -5.13
CA THR A 85 -8.38 -9.73 -5.69
C THR A 85 -8.29 -8.68 -4.59
N ASP A 86 -7.33 -7.77 -4.71
CA ASP A 86 -7.19 -6.55 -3.89
C ASP A 86 -7.59 -5.29 -4.68
N ASN A 87 -8.44 -5.45 -5.70
CA ASN A 87 -8.89 -4.40 -6.62
C ASN A 87 -10.06 -3.59 -6.04
N CYS A 88 -10.06 -3.32 -4.74
CA CYS A 88 -11.11 -2.57 -4.08
C CYS A 88 -10.53 -1.47 -3.18
N PRO A 89 -11.31 -0.40 -2.92
CA PRO A 89 -10.88 0.64 -2.00
C PRO A 89 -10.57 0.09 -0.61
N ILE A 90 -9.60 0.72 0.05
CA ILE A 90 -9.12 0.39 1.39
C ILE A 90 -9.30 1.56 2.34
N ASP A 91 -9.34 1.27 3.63
CA ASP A 91 -9.29 2.28 4.68
C ASP A 91 -7.86 2.85 4.76
N VAL A 92 -7.77 4.18 4.88
CA VAL A 92 -6.50 4.88 5.14
C VAL A 92 -6.68 5.81 6.32
N GLU A 93 -5.81 5.67 7.31
CA GLU A 93 -5.75 6.54 8.49
C GLU A 93 -4.37 7.18 8.55
N GLU A 94 -4.33 8.50 8.74
CA GLU A 94 -3.08 9.19 9.06
C GLU A 94 -2.66 8.86 10.49
N ILE A 95 -1.43 8.39 10.64
CA ILE A 95 -0.81 8.08 11.94
C ILE A 95 0.42 8.96 12.14
N THR A 96 1.01 8.90 13.33
CA THR A 96 2.25 9.63 13.60
C THR A 96 3.34 9.27 12.59
N ASN A 97 3.77 10.26 11.80
CA ASN A 97 4.80 10.12 10.76
C ASN A 97 4.48 9.11 9.65
N GLY A 98 3.22 8.84 9.33
CA GLY A 98 2.89 7.98 8.19
C GLY A 98 1.43 7.58 8.10
N LEU A 99 1.17 6.36 7.59
CA LEU A 99 -0.18 5.88 7.28
C LEU A 99 -0.43 4.48 7.85
N PHE A 100 -1.65 4.24 8.29
CA PHE A 100 -2.23 2.91 8.42
C PHE A 100 -3.10 2.63 7.19
N LEU A 101 -2.90 1.48 6.56
CA LEU A 101 -3.67 0.99 5.42
C LEU A 101 -4.38 -0.32 5.80
N GLY A 102 -5.68 -0.42 5.61
CA GLY A 102 -6.44 -1.63 5.92
C GLY A 102 -7.44 -1.98 4.82
N GLN A 103 -7.26 -3.12 4.16
CA GLN A 103 -8.28 -3.60 3.23
C GLN A 103 -9.51 -4.17 3.97
N PRO A 104 -10.65 -4.30 3.27
CA PRO A 104 -11.75 -5.14 3.71
C PRO A 104 -11.31 -6.59 3.97
N VAL A 105 -12.11 -7.31 4.75
CA VAL A 105 -11.93 -8.75 4.95
C VAL A 105 -12.10 -9.45 3.62
N GLU A 106 -11.12 -10.25 3.23
CA GLU A 106 -11.18 -11.09 2.05
C GLU A 106 -12.37 -12.07 2.16
N PRO A 107 -13.35 -12.05 1.24
CA PRO A 107 -14.54 -12.89 1.33
C PRO A 107 -14.24 -14.39 1.36
N LEU A 108 -13.22 -14.86 0.65
CA LEU A 108 -12.85 -16.27 0.58
C LEU A 108 -11.91 -16.65 1.73
N SER A 109 -10.76 -15.97 1.86
CA SER A 109 -9.76 -16.32 2.88
C SER A 109 -10.17 -15.95 4.31
N ARG A 110 -11.12 -15.01 4.46
CA ARG A 110 -11.51 -14.37 5.73
C ARG A 110 -10.37 -13.64 6.44
N VAL A 111 -9.28 -13.35 5.74
CA VAL A 111 -8.15 -12.60 6.26
C VAL A 111 -8.34 -11.11 5.98
N ARG A 112 -8.13 -10.28 6.99
CA ARG A 112 -7.92 -8.84 6.81
C ARG A 112 -6.43 -8.56 6.74
N LYS A 113 -5.97 -7.92 5.65
CA LYS A 113 -4.58 -7.48 5.48
C LYS A 113 -4.45 -6.00 5.81
N MET A 114 -3.43 -5.64 6.57
CA MET A 114 -3.17 -4.27 6.99
C MET A 114 -1.67 -3.97 6.92
N MET A 115 -1.35 -2.69 6.79
CA MET A 115 0.02 -2.19 6.72
C MET A 115 0.13 -0.88 7.50
N GLU A 116 1.00 -0.86 8.52
CA GLU A 116 1.42 0.38 9.18
C GLU A 116 2.74 0.82 8.53
N ILE A 117 2.77 2.05 8.04
CA ILE A 117 3.91 2.64 7.35
C ILE A 117 4.28 3.91 8.10
N SER A 118 5.52 4.01 8.57
CA SER A 118 6.01 5.18 9.30
C SER A 118 7.41 5.58 8.84
N MET A 119 7.73 6.86 8.95
CA MET A 119 9.05 7.39 8.65
C MET A 119 9.83 7.73 9.91
N GLN A 120 11.14 7.53 9.85
CA GLN A 120 12.06 8.14 10.82
C GLN A 120 12.17 9.65 10.51
N PRO A 121 11.88 10.57 11.44
CA PRO A 121 11.83 12.01 11.13
C PRO A 121 13.15 12.63 10.61
N SER A 122 14.30 12.03 10.91
CA SER A 122 15.63 12.57 10.61
C SER A 122 16.50 11.66 9.74
N ARG A 123 15.94 10.59 9.18
CA ARG A 123 16.68 9.61 8.36
C ARG A 123 15.85 9.21 7.14
N ALA A 124 16.52 8.92 6.03
CA ALA A 124 15.88 8.32 4.85
C ALA A 124 15.53 6.85 5.11
N GLN A 125 14.54 6.61 5.97
CA GLN A 125 14.11 5.27 6.39
C GLN A 125 12.59 5.22 6.57
N VAL A 126 11.97 4.26 5.90
CA VAL A 126 10.56 3.88 6.08
C VAL A 126 10.52 2.55 6.81
N HIS A 127 9.72 2.47 7.87
CA HIS A 127 9.40 1.25 8.58
C HIS A 127 8.01 0.78 8.17
N VAL A 128 7.91 -0.48 7.75
CA VAL A 128 6.66 -1.11 7.35
C VAL A 128 6.38 -2.29 8.28
N VAL A 129 5.24 -2.26 8.95
CA VAL A 129 4.73 -3.38 9.75
C VAL A 129 3.53 -3.98 9.03
N HIS A 130 3.65 -5.25 8.64
CA HIS A 130 2.55 -6.02 8.08
C HIS A 130 1.71 -6.66 9.17
N ARG A 131 0.39 -6.61 9.03
CA ARG A 131 -0.53 -7.33 9.92
C ARG A 131 -1.54 -8.14 9.12
N LEU A 132 -1.73 -9.37 9.57
CA LEU A 132 -2.78 -10.26 9.08
C LEU A 132 -3.67 -10.60 10.27
N LYS A 133 -4.99 -10.46 10.09
CA LYS A 133 -5.97 -10.90 11.08
C LYS A 133 -6.89 -11.90 10.42
N ASN A 134 -6.88 -13.14 10.91
CA ASN A 134 -7.91 -14.11 10.56
C ASN A 134 -9.23 -13.70 11.25
N GLN A 135 -10.28 -13.48 10.46
CA GLN A 135 -11.63 -13.21 10.92
C GLN A 135 -12.62 -14.31 10.51
N GLY A 136 -12.08 -15.46 10.12
CA GLY A 136 -12.82 -16.71 9.99
C GLY A 136 -13.22 -17.25 11.37
N VAL A 137 -14.06 -18.28 11.33
CA VAL A 137 -14.55 -18.98 12.53
C VAL A 137 -13.54 -19.98 13.11
N TRP A 138 -12.41 -20.21 12.43
CA TRP A 138 -11.35 -21.14 12.80
C TRP A 138 -9.98 -20.55 12.50
#